data_AF-A0A1F2WN94-F1
#
_entry.id   AF-A0A1F2WN94-F1
#
_cell.length_a   1.000
_cell.length_b   1.000
_cell.length_c   1.000
_cell.angle_alpha   90.00
_cell.angle_beta   90.00
_cell.angle_gamma   90.00
#
_symmetry.space_group_name_H-M   'P 1'
#
loop_
_entity.id
_entity.type
_entity.pdbx_description
1 polymer ?
#
loop_
_entity_poly.entity_id
_entity_poly.type
_entity_poly.pdbx_seq_one_letter_code
_entity_poly.pdbx_strand_id
1 'polypeptide(L)' 'MANKLALEIEKILAESVGDFIAKATVKKNCELIGTTPDTLTSDQLPALAEKIDKSVSFFSGKDAGEALAEKIRHLKV' A
#
# COMPACT_ATOMS: atom_id res chain seq x y z
N MET A 1 -5.96 15.04 -9.50
CA MET A 1 -7.05 14.55 -8.63
C MET A 1 -6.45 13.44 -7.81
N ALA A 2 -6.58 13.47 -6.48
CA ALA A 2 -6.03 12.41 -5.64
C ALA A 2 -6.68 11.07 -6.02
N ASN A 3 -5.86 10.07 -6.31
CA ASN A 3 -6.32 8.75 -6.71
C ASN A 3 -6.98 8.04 -5.52
N LYS A 4 -8.23 7.57 -5.73
CA LYS A 4 -9.00 6.92 -4.67
C LYS A 4 -8.35 5.63 -4.17
N LEU A 5 -7.71 4.85 -5.04
CA LEU A 5 -7.00 3.64 -4.66
C LEU A 5 -5.86 3.99 -3.69
N ALA A 6 -5.04 4.98 -4.05
CA ALA A 6 -3.93 5.38 -3.20
C ALA A 6 -4.40 5.89 -1.83
N LEU A 7 -5.47 6.70 -1.78
CA LEU A 7 -6.03 7.20 -0.52
C LEU A 7 -6.56 6.06 0.38
N GLU A 8 -7.26 5.08 -0.18
CA GLU A 8 -7.76 3.94 0.59
C GLU A 8 -6.62 3.05 1.09
N ILE A 9 -5.57 2.85 0.29
CA ILE A 9 -4.37 2.12 0.72
C ILE A 9 -3.64 2.86 1.83
N GLU A 10 -3.48 4.18 1.72
CA GLU A 10 -2.91 5.00 2.79
C GLU A 10 -3.71 4.86 4.08
N LYS A 11 -5.04 4.86 4.00
CA LYS A 11 -5.91 4.68 5.16
C LYS A 11 -5.74 3.31 5.81
N ILE A 12 -5.73 2.23 5.01
CA ILE A 12 -5.49 0.85 5.49
C ILE A 12 -4.15 0.74 6.21
N LEU A 13 -3.11 1.35 5.65
CA LEU A 13 -1.78 1.36 6.26
C LEU A 13 -1.73 2.22 7.52
N ALA A 14 -2.40 3.37 7.53
CA ALA A 14 -2.38 4.31 8.66
C ALA A 14 -2.90 3.67 9.95
N GLU A 15 -3.88 2.76 9.86
CA GLU A 15 -4.37 2.00 11.01
C GLU A 15 -3.31 1.11 11.68
N SER A 16 -2.27 0.70 10.93
CA SER A 16 -1.22 -0.21 11.43
C SER A 16 0.11 0.49 11.70
N VAL A 17 0.50 1.44 10.85
CA VAL A 17 1.83 2.08 10.90
C VAL A 17 1.78 3.60 11.13
N GLY A 18 0.59 4.18 11.21
CA GLY A 18 0.36 5.63 11.33
C GLY A 18 0.44 6.38 9.99
N ASP A 19 -0.21 7.54 9.90
CA ASP A 19 -0.37 8.34 8.67
C ASP A 19 0.94 8.68 7.96
N PHE A 20 1.98 9.02 8.71
CA PHE A 20 3.25 9.42 8.13
C PHE A 20 3.95 8.25 7.43
N ILE A 21 4.00 7.10 8.09
CA ILE A 21 4.62 5.89 7.52
C ILE A 21 3.75 5.34 6.39
N ALA A 22 2.43 5.42 6.50
CA ALA A 22 1.50 5.02 5.45
C ALA A 22 1.78 5.77 4.14
N LYS A 23 1.80 7.11 4.19
CA LYS A 23 2.10 7.96 3.02
C LYS A 23 3.47 7.68 2.41
N ALA A 24 4.49 7.56 3.25
CA ALA A 24 5.84 7.24 2.80
C ALA A 24 5.90 5.85 2.12
N THR A 25 5.22 4.86 2.72
CA THR A 25 5.13 3.49 2.22
C THR A 25 4.41 3.43 0.87
N VAL A 26 3.24 4.05 0.73
CA VAL A 26 2.51 4.07 -0.55
C VAL A 26 3.33 4.75 -1.62
N LYS A 27 3.85 5.95 -1.34
CA LYS A 27 4.66 6.68 -2.31
C LYS A 27 5.87 5.87 -2.77
N LYS A 28 6.65 5.34 -1.83
CA LYS A 28 7.87 4.60 -2.16
C LYS A 28 7.58 3.31 -2.93
N ASN A 29 6.54 2.58 -2.53
CA ASN A 29 6.21 1.31 -3.18
C ASN A 29 5.54 1.50 -4.55
N CYS A 30 4.78 2.59 -4.75
CA CYS A 30 4.33 3.00 -6.08
C CYS A 30 5.53 3.30 -7.00
N GLU A 31 6.51 4.08 -6.53
CA GLU A 31 7.72 4.38 -7.30
C GLU A 31 8.49 3.10 -7.68
N LEU A 32 8.57 2.12 -6.77
CA LEU A 32 9.25 0.84 -6.99
C LEU A 32 8.59 -0.06 -8.05
N ILE A 33 7.29 0.14 -8.33
CA ILE A 33 6.57 -0.58 -9.40
C ILE A 33 6.39 0.29 -10.65
N GLY A 34 7.08 1.45 -10.71
CA GLY A 34 7.03 2.35 -11.86
C GLY A 34 5.73 3.14 -11.99
N THR A 35 5.00 3.33 -10.89
CA THR A 35 3.78 4.15 -10.84
C THR A 35 3.90 5.27 -9.81
N THR A 36 2.88 6.09 -9.73
CA THR A 36 2.73 7.11 -8.68
C THR A 36 1.42 6.87 -7.95
N PRO A 37 1.25 7.39 -6.73
CA PRO A 37 -0.04 7.37 -6.05
C PRO A 37 -1.18 7.88 -6.95
N ASP A 38 -0.95 8.96 -7.70
CA ASP A 38 -1.94 9.52 -8.63
C ASP A 38 -2.27 8.62 -9.82
N THR A 39 -1.31 7.84 -10.34
CA THR A 39 -1.48 6.98 -11.53
C THR A 39 -1.72 5.51 -11.20
N LEU A 40 -1.89 5.15 -9.93
CA LEU A 40 -2.12 3.79 -9.49
C LEU A 40 -3.42 3.23 -10.09
N THR A 41 -3.36 2.01 -10.63
CA THR A 41 -4.52 1.32 -11.19
C THR A 41 -4.76 -0.01 -10.48
N SER A 42 -5.97 -0.55 -10.65
CA SER A 42 -6.36 -1.85 -10.07
C SER A 42 -5.42 -2.99 -10.46
N ASP A 43 -4.90 -2.98 -11.69
CA ASP A 43 -3.99 -4.00 -12.21
C ASP A 43 -2.62 -3.99 -11.50
N GLN A 44 -2.27 -2.86 -10.88
CA GLN A 44 -1.01 -2.70 -10.14
C GLN A 44 -1.14 -3.04 -8.65
N LEU A 45 -2.37 -3.22 -8.13
CA LEU A 45 -2.61 -3.57 -6.73
C LEU A 45 -1.91 -4.86 -6.28
N PRO A 46 -1.86 -5.95 -7.08
CA PRO A 46 -1.14 -7.16 -6.67
C PRO A 46 0.36 -6.91 -6.45
N ALA A 47 1.00 -6.20 -7.39
CA ALA A 47 2.41 -5.85 -7.30
C ALA A 47 2.71 -4.89 -6.14
N LEU A 48 1.83 -3.90 -5.93
CA LEU A 48 1.93 -2.96 -4.82
C LEU A 48 1.79 -3.68 -3.47
N ALA A 49 0.82 -4.60 -3.35
CA ALA A 49 0.59 -5.39 -2.16
C ALA A 49 1.79 -6.26 -1.79
N GLU A 50 2.46 -6.90 -2.75
CA GLU A 50 3.69 -7.67 -2.48
C GLU A 50 4.84 -6.79 -1.95
N LYS A 51 4.94 -5.56 -2.45
CA LYS A 51 5.97 -4.60 -1.99
C LYS A 51 5.64 -4.08 -0.58
N ILE A 52 4.36 -3.82 -0.34
CA ILE A 52 3.85 -3.38 0.96
C ILE A 52 3.99 -4.49 2.00
N ASP A 53 3.67 -5.74 1.67
CA ASP A 53 3.92 -6.89 2.54
C ASP A 53 5.37 -6.88 3.03
N LYS A 54 6.34 -6.89 2.10
CA LYS A 54 7.76 -6.89 2.46
C LYS A 54 8.16 -5.69 3.32
N SER A 55 7.65 -4.50 2.99
CA SER A 55 7.96 -3.27 3.72
C SER A 55 7.38 -3.33 5.14
N VAL A 56 6.10 -3.62 5.29
CA VAL A 56 5.42 -3.60 6.58
C VAL A 56 5.81 -4.81 7.43
N SER A 57 6.00 -5.99 6.83
CA SER A 57 6.55 -7.17 7.50
C SER A 57 7.92 -6.89 8.14
N PHE A 58 8.73 -6.04 7.52
CA PHE A 58 10.03 -5.62 8.06
C PHE A 58 9.90 -4.71 9.29
N PHE A 59 8.92 -3.80 9.33
CA PHE A 59 8.77 -2.85 10.43
C PHE A 59 7.83 -3.31 11.56
N SER A 60 6.79 -4.07 11.23
CA SER A 60 5.66 -4.40 12.11
C SER A 60 5.43 -5.90 12.29
N GLY A 61 6.28 -6.74 11.68
CA GLY A 61 6.19 -8.20 11.75
C GLY A 61 5.34 -8.81 10.62
N LYS A 62 5.66 -10.06 10.29
CA LYS A 62 5.16 -10.77 9.11
C LYS A 62 3.63 -10.81 9.02
N ASP A 63 2.97 -11.05 10.14
CA ASP A 63 1.51 -11.17 10.22
C ASP A 63 0.80 -9.87 9.79
N ALA A 64 1.33 -8.72 10.21
CA ALA A 64 0.79 -7.41 9.86
C ALA A 64 0.96 -7.12 8.35
N GLY A 65 2.13 -7.44 7.78
CA GLY A 65 2.38 -7.24 6.35
C GLY A 65 1.49 -8.10 5.46
N GLU A 66 1.34 -9.38 5.78
CA GLU A 66 0.46 -10.30 5.04
C GLU A 66 -1.01 -9.84 5.09
N ALA A 67 -1.51 -9.48 6.28
CA ALA A 67 -2.90 -9.01 6.45
C ALA A 67 -3.19 -7.72 5.66
N LEU A 68 -2.26 -6.76 5.66
CA LEU A 68 -2.42 -5.50 4.92
C LEU A 68 -2.34 -5.73 3.41
N ALA A 69 -1.40 -6.57 2.96
CA ALA A 69 -1.27 -6.90 1.55
C ALA A 69 -2.51 -7.62 1.00
N GLU A 70 -3.11 -8.52 1.78
CA GLU A 70 -4.36 -9.17 1.40
C GLU A 70 -5.49 -8.14 1.20
N LYS A 71 -5.68 -7.20 2.13
CA LYS A 71 -6.67 -6.12 2.00
C LYS A 71 -6.46 -5.30 0.71
N ILE A 72 -5.22 -4.99 0.38
CA ILE A 72 -4.87 -4.18 -0.80
C ILE A 72 -5.13 -4.96 -2.10
N ARG A 73 -4.85 -6.27 -2.14
CA ARG A 73 -5.14 -7.12 -3.31
C ARG A 73 -6.63 -7.20 -3.64
N HIS A 74 -7.47 -7.17 -2.61
CA HIS A 74 -8.92 -7.26 -2.75
C HIS A 74 -9.63 -5.90 -2.79
N LEU A 75 -8.87 -4.80 -2.79
CA LEU A 75 -9.40 -3.45 -2.84
C LEU A 75 -10.15 -3.23 -4.17
N LYS A 76 -11.44 -2.87 -4.06
CA LYS A 76 -12.29 -2.49 -5.20
C LYS A 76 -12.89 -1.12 -4.87
N VAL A 77 -12.54 -0.09 -5.64
CA VAL A 77 -12.92 1.31 -5.43
C VAL A 77 -13.52 1.90 -6.70
#